data_AF-A0A5A5U0W6-F1
#
_entry.id   AF-A0A5A5U0W6-F1
#
_cell.length_a   1.000
_cell.length_b   1.000
_cell.length_c   1.000
_cell.angle_alpha   90.00
_cell.angle_beta   90.00
_cell.angle_gamma   90.00
#
_symmetry.space_group_name_H-M   'P 1'
#
loop_
_entity.id
_entity.type
_entity.pdbx_description
1 polymer ?
#
loop_
_entity_poly.entity_id
_entity_poly.type
_entity_poly.pdbx_seq_one_letter_code
_entity_poly.pdbx_strand_id
1 'polypeptide(L)'
;MLPYLTISNMMHAVDIAIIWFLLYKIIQFVEGTRALQILLGVGAVILIKVISWYLGLGTVSWVMDQLITWAPIALVVIFQQEIRRGLETLGRRLTLRRAHIDNTFEHQLIKSLDVALQYMSKRRIGALITIQRDAQLDEYIKTGIKLDAYVTGQLLINTFIPNTPLHDGAVIISKARVAVASAYLPLSESTRIPKELGTRHRAAVGISEASDAITVVVSEETGEISITQNGDLLRHMDQESYMNFFEKQFLAERTAPVRNRHWWQRGGRAQ
;
A
#
# COMPACT_ATOMS: atom_id res chain seq x y z
N MET A 1 56.98 2.56 12.48
CA MET A 1 56.56 2.21 11.11
C MET A 1 55.06 1.92 11.10
N LEU A 2 54.23 2.92 10.81
CA LEU A 2 52.84 2.74 10.32
C LEU A 2 52.34 4.09 9.73
N PRO A 3 52.91 4.56 8.60
CA PRO A 3 52.59 5.86 8.01
C PRO A 3 51.36 5.77 7.07
N TYR A 4 50.35 4.96 7.40
CA TYR A 4 49.17 4.74 6.55
C TYR A 4 47.83 5.18 7.20
N LEU A 5 47.87 5.65 8.45
CA LEU A 5 46.72 6.27 9.13
C LEU A 5 46.74 7.80 8.98
N THR A 6 46.63 8.29 7.76
CA THR A 6 46.25 9.69 7.53
C THR A 6 44.72 9.77 7.60
N ILE A 7 44.15 10.85 8.17
CA ILE A 7 42.69 11.06 8.30
C ILE A 7 41.95 10.86 6.96
N SER A 8 42.62 11.15 5.83
CA SER A 8 42.12 10.88 4.48
C SER A 8 41.79 9.40 4.22
N ASN A 9 42.60 8.46 4.72
CA ASN A 9 42.38 7.03 4.50
C ASN A 9 41.20 6.50 5.32
N MET A 10 40.97 7.03 6.52
CA MET A 10 39.76 6.75 7.29
C MET A 10 38.51 7.30 6.59
N MET A 11 38.61 8.47 5.94
CA MET A 11 37.51 9.00 5.13
C MET A 11 37.20 8.11 3.93
N HIS A 12 38.20 7.59 3.21
CA HIS A 12 37.95 6.66 2.09
C HIS A 12 37.30 5.35 2.56
N ALA A 13 37.68 4.83 3.73
CA ALA A 13 37.03 3.64 4.30
C ALA A 13 35.56 3.90 4.67
N VAL A 14 35.26 5.08 5.23
CA VAL A 14 33.88 5.50 5.52
C VAL A 14 33.08 5.68 4.23
N ASP A 15 33.68 6.28 3.19
CA ASP A 15 33.02 6.52 1.91
C ASP A 15 32.68 5.19 1.21
N ILE A 16 33.62 4.24 1.19
CA ILE A 16 33.39 2.88 0.68
C ILE A 16 32.32 2.17 1.50
N ALA A 17 32.32 2.30 2.83
CA ALA A 17 31.30 1.69 3.69
C ALA A 17 29.90 2.28 3.44
N ILE A 18 29.80 3.59 3.20
CA ILE A 18 28.54 4.27 2.86
C ILE A 18 28.05 3.78 1.50
N ILE A 19 28.91 3.77 0.48
CA ILE A 19 28.57 3.28 -0.86
C ILE A 19 28.15 1.80 -0.79
N TRP A 20 28.87 0.98 -0.04
CA TRP A 20 28.56 -0.43 0.15
C TRP A 20 27.20 -0.65 0.82
N PHE A 21 26.90 0.10 1.89
CA PHE A 21 25.59 0.04 2.55
C PHE A 21 24.47 0.50 1.63
N LEU A 22 24.70 1.56 0.84
CA LEU A 22 23.74 2.12 -0.09
C LEU A 22 23.47 1.15 -1.25
N LEU A 23 24.51 0.53 -1.81
CA LEU A 23 24.38 -0.55 -2.80
C LEU A 23 23.65 -1.77 -2.23
N TYR A 24 24.00 -2.20 -1.01
CA TYR A 24 23.31 -3.31 -0.34
C TYR A 24 21.82 -3.02 -0.18
N LYS A 25 21.46 -1.79 0.21
CA LYS A 25 20.06 -1.37 0.30
C LYS A 25 19.35 -1.29 -1.04
N ILE A 26 20.03 -0.84 -2.11
CA ILE A 26 19.48 -0.87 -3.46
C ILE A 26 19.23 -2.31 -3.91
N ILE A 27 20.18 -3.23 -3.67
CA ILE A 27 20.02 -4.66 -4.03
C ILE A 27 18.84 -5.27 -3.26
N GLN A 28 18.75 -5.04 -1.95
CA GLN A 28 17.66 -5.54 -1.11
C GLN A 28 16.29 -4.94 -1.50
N PHE A 29 16.26 -3.68 -1.96
CA PHE A 29 15.05 -3.02 -2.45
C PHE A 29 14.58 -3.55 -3.82
N VAL A 30 15.52 -4.02 -4.64
CA VAL A 30 15.25 -4.48 -6.00
C VAL A 30 14.98 -5.98 -6.05
N GLU A 31 15.48 -6.78 -5.09
CA GLU A 31 15.15 -8.21 -4.91
C GLU A 31 13.64 -8.43 -4.79
N GLY A 32 13.09 -9.24 -5.71
CA GLY A 32 11.67 -9.56 -5.76
C GLY A 32 10.82 -8.67 -6.70
N THR A 33 11.42 -7.65 -7.32
CA THR A 33 10.68 -6.74 -8.23
C THR A 33 10.94 -7.08 -9.71
N ARG A 34 9.96 -6.76 -10.58
CA ARG A 34 10.13 -6.84 -12.06
C ARG A 34 11.31 -5.97 -12.55
N ALA A 35 11.71 -4.95 -11.79
CA ALA A 35 12.84 -4.09 -12.11
C ALA A 35 14.17 -4.85 -12.10
N LEU A 36 14.34 -5.88 -11.25
CA LEU A 36 15.55 -6.70 -11.21
C LEU A 36 15.76 -7.48 -12.52
N GLN A 37 14.69 -8.06 -13.06
CA GLN A 37 14.76 -8.82 -14.32
C GLN A 37 15.20 -7.93 -15.49
N ILE A 38 14.73 -6.69 -15.51
CA ILE A 38 15.08 -5.70 -16.53
C ILE A 38 16.53 -5.25 -16.36
N LEU A 39 16.97 -5.00 -15.12
CA LEU A 39 18.36 -4.66 -14.81
C LEU A 39 19.32 -5.79 -15.24
N LEU A 40 18.98 -7.04 -14.88
CA LEU A 40 19.76 -8.22 -15.27
C LEU A 40 19.78 -8.41 -16.80
N GLY A 41 18.66 -8.16 -17.49
CA GLY A 41 18.58 -8.21 -18.94
C GLY A 41 19.47 -7.15 -19.62
N VAL A 42 19.41 -5.90 -19.16
CA VAL A 42 20.29 -4.81 -19.66
C VAL A 42 21.76 -5.13 -19.37
N GLY A 43 22.06 -5.63 -18.16
CA GLY A 43 23.40 -6.05 -17.77
C GLY A 43 23.95 -7.17 -18.66
N ALA A 44 23.12 -8.16 -19.00
CA ALA A 44 23.50 -9.25 -19.89
C ALA A 44 23.84 -8.75 -21.31
N VAL A 45 23.04 -7.82 -21.87
CA VAL A 45 23.30 -7.21 -23.19
C VAL A 45 24.64 -6.47 -23.20
N ILE A 46 24.92 -5.67 -22.15
CA ILE A 46 26.20 -4.96 -22.02
C ILE A 46 27.36 -5.96 -21.88
N LEU A 47 27.21 -7.01 -21.07
CA LEU A 47 28.23 -8.03 -20.88
C LEU A 47 28.57 -8.74 -22.20
N ILE A 48 27.56 -9.15 -22.96
CA ILE A 48 27.73 -9.77 -24.28
C ILE A 48 28.45 -8.83 -25.24
N LYS A 49 28.15 -7.52 -25.21
CA LYS A 49 28.87 -6.54 -26.01
C LYS A 49 30.34 -6.43 -25.63
N VAL A 50 30.67 -6.35 -24.35
CA VAL A 50 32.07 -6.28 -23.89
C VAL A 50 32.85 -7.53 -24.28
N ILE A 51 32.25 -8.72 -24.12
CA ILE A 51 32.85 -9.99 -24.53
C ILE A 51 33.05 -10.02 -26.05
N SER A 52 32.05 -9.58 -26.82
CA SER A 52 32.12 -9.56 -28.29
C SER A 52 33.20 -8.62 -28.80
N TRP A 53 33.35 -7.45 -28.17
CA TRP A 53 34.41 -6.49 -28.47
C TRP A 53 35.79 -7.06 -28.13
N TYR A 54 35.94 -7.69 -26.96
CA TYR A 54 37.20 -8.31 -26.54
C TYR A 54 37.64 -9.48 -27.43
N LEU A 55 36.69 -10.31 -27.88
CA LEU A 55 36.95 -11.45 -28.77
C LEU A 55 37.03 -11.07 -30.26
N GLY A 56 36.78 -9.81 -30.62
CA GLY A 56 36.80 -9.36 -32.01
C GLY A 56 35.62 -9.84 -32.86
N LEU A 57 34.49 -10.20 -32.23
CA LEU A 57 33.27 -10.66 -32.91
C LEU A 57 32.51 -9.49 -33.54
N GLY A 58 32.95 -9.04 -34.72
CA GLY A 58 32.39 -7.87 -35.41
C GLY A 58 30.88 -7.93 -35.66
N THR A 59 30.36 -9.08 -36.11
CA THR A 59 28.91 -9.25 -36.38
C THR A 59 28.08 -9.17 -35.10
N VAL A 60 28.53 -9.80 -34.02
CA VAL A 60 27.81 -9.78 -32.74
C VAL A 60 27.86 -8.41 -32.11
N SER A 61 29.02 -7.73 -32.16
CA SER A 61 29.14 -6.34 -31.72
C SER A 61 28.16 -5.42 -32.45
N TRP A 62 28.09 -5.54 -33.78
CA TRP A 62 27.16 -4.75 -34.59
C TRP A 62 25.69 -5.00 -34.23
N VAL A 63 25.29 -6.26 -34.00
CA VAL A 63 23.94 -6.58 -33.53
C VAL A 63 23.65 -5.99 -32.15
N MET A 64 24.62 -6.07 -31.23
CA MET A 64 24.49 -5.48 -29.89
C MET A 64 24.43 -3.94 -29.95
N ASP A 65 25.14 -3.30 -30.87
CA ASP A 65 25.05 -1.86 -31.10
C ASP A 65 23.65 -1.45 -31.53
N GLN A 66 23.03 -2.22 -32.44
CA GLN A 66 21.65 -1.99 -32.84
C GLN A 66 20.69 -2.17 -31.66
N LEU A 67 20.81 -3.28 -30.91
CA LEU A 67 19.98 -3.52 -29.73
C LEU A 67 20.08 -2.39 -28.70
N ILE A 68 21.28 -1.92 -28.38
CA ILE A 68 21.50 -0.83 -27.43
C ILE A 68 20.95 0.50 -27.95
N THR A 69 21.05 0.75 -29.27
CA THR A 69 20.53 1.98 -29.89
C THR A 69 19.01 2.05 -29.82
N TRP A 70 18.31 0.93 -30.06
CA TRP A 70 16.84 0.88 -30.01
C TRP A 70 16.26 0.58 -28.63
N ALA A 71 17.07 0.05 -27.69
CA ALA A 71 16.61 -0.32 -26.35
C ALA A 71 15.92 0.82 -25.59
N PRO A 72 16.38 2.09 -25.59
CA PRO A 72 15.68 3.18 -24.90
C PRO A 72 14.24 3.40 -25.40
N ILE A 73 14.02 3.28 -26.72
CA ILE A 73 12.68 3.43 -27.31
C ILE A 73 11.78 2.28 -26.86
N ALA A 74 12.27 1.04 -26.98
CA ALA A 74 11.53 -0.14 -26.52
C ALA A 74 11.23 -0.07 -25.01
N LEU A 75 12.19 0.41 -24.20
CA LEU A 75 12.05 0.63 -22.77
C LEU A 75 10.90 1.60 -22.49
N VAL A 76 10.88 2.78 -23.12
CA VAL A 76 9.82 3.78 -22.93
C VAL A 76 8.45 3.21 -23.30
N VAL A 77 8.35 2.43 -24.38
CA VAL A 77 7.08 1.81 -24.82
C VAL A 77 6.61 0.76 -23.82
N ILE A 78 7.50 -0.11 -23.35
CA ILE A 78 7.16 -1.15 -22.36
C ILE A 78 6.75 -0.50 -21.03
N PHE A 79 7.52 0.51 -20.57
CA PHE A 79 7.28 1.24 -19.33
C PHE A 79 6.19 2.31 -19.44
N GLN A 80 5.55 2.47 -20.61
CA GLN A 80 4.54 3.50 -20.84
C GLN A 80 3.40 3.39 -19.82
N GLN A 81 3.00 2.15 -19.48
CA GLN A 81 1.91 1.88 -18.54
C GLN A 81 2.30 2.24 -17.10
N GLU A 82 3.54 1.96 -16.69
CA GLU A 82 4.09 2.26 -15.37
C GLU A 82 4.30 3.77 -15.18
N ILE A 83 4.84 4.47 -16.18
CA ILE A 83 5.00 5.93 -16.16
C ILE A 83 3.64 6.59 -16.03
N ARG A 84 2.66 6.12 -16.83
CA ARG A 84 1.28 6.60 -16.76
C ARG A 84 0.70 6.38 -15.36
N ARG A 85 0.77 5.16 -14.82
CA ARG A 85 0.29 4.84 -13.48
C ARG A 85 0.95 5.72 -12.42
N GLY A 86 2.28 5.85 -12.44
CA GLY A 86 3.03 6.68 -11.50
C GLY A 86 2.64 8.17 -11.55
N LEU A 87 2.47 8.73 -12.75
CA LEU A 87 2.00 10.10 -12.94
C LEU A 87 0.54 10.28 -12.51
N GLU A 88 -0.32 9.28 -12.73
CA GLU A 88 -1.70 9.29 -12.23
C GLU A 88 -1.73 9.29 -10.68
N THR A 89 -0.83 8.56 -10.02
CA THR A 89 -0.70 8.58 -8.55
C THR A 89 -0.13 9.90 -8.04
N LEU A 90 0.91 10.43 -8.69
CA LEU A 90 1.55 11.70 -8.33
C LEU A 90 0.61 12.89 -8.55
N GLY A 91 -0.06 12.93 -9.70
CA GLY A 91 -1.05 13.95 -10.04
C GLY A 91 -2.21 13.98 -9.05
N ARG A 92 -2.68 12.80 -8.61
CA ARG A 92 -3.74 12.68 -7.61
C ARG A 92 -3.26 13.03 -6.20
N ARG A 93 -2.01 12.70 -5.82
CA ARG A 93 -1.40 13.16 -4.55
C ARG A 93 -1.30 14.68 -4.49
N LEU A 94 -1.01 15.36 -5.61
CA LEU A 94 -0.97 16.82 -5.68
C LEU A 94 -2.35 17.48 -5.58
N THR A 95 -3.41 16.85 -6.11
CA THR A 95 -4.80 17.36 -5.98
C THR A 95 -5.39 17.07 -4.60
N LEU A 96 -5.13 15.89 -4.02
CA LEU A 96 -5.59 15.52 -2.68
C LEU A 96 -4.93 16.37 -1.58
N ARG A 97 -3.68 16.82 -1.79
CA ARG A 97 -2.98 17.71 -0.85
C ARG A 97 -3.61 19.10 -0.71
N ARG A 98 -4.52 19.50 -1.60
CA ARG A 98 -5.30 20.74 -1.50
C ARG A 98 -6.72 20.57 -0.94
N ALA A 99 -7.22 19.34 -0.80
CA ALA A 99 -8.60 19.07 -0.37
C ALA A 99 -8.72 18.44 1.03
N HIS A 100 -7.63 18.34 1.80
CA HIS A 100 -7.59 17.57 3.05
C HIS A 100 -7.12 18.40 4.26
N ILE A 101 -7.77 19.55 4.47
CA ILE A 101 -7.55 20.41 5.66
C ILE A 101 -8.66 20.23 6.71
N ASP A 102 -9.76 19.56 6.39
CA ASP A 102 -10.80 19.25 7.39
C ASP A 102 -10.89 17.75 7.69
N ASN A 103 -10.66 17.37 8.95
CA ASN A 103 -10.93 16.04 9.49
C ASN A 103 -12.43 15.64 9.44
N THR A 104 -13.29 16.50 8.86
CA THR A 104 -14.74 16.28 8.80
C THR A 104 -15.09 15.01 8.04
N PHE A 105 -14.29 14.67 7.02
CA PHE A 105 -14.49 13.46 6.25
C PHE A 105 -14.21 12.20 7.09
N GLU A 106 -13.07 12.13 7.77
CA GLU A 106 -12.69 10.98 8.59
C GLU A 106 -13.67 10.78 9.74
N HIS A 107 -14.10 11.85 10.40
CA HIS A 107 -15.16 11.77 11.42
C HIS A 107 -16.48 11.25 10.83
N GLN A 108 -16.86 11.69 9.63
CA GLN A 108 -18.08 11.22 8.96
C GLN A 108 -17.97 9.75 8.52
N LEU A 109 -16.80 9.30 8.07
CA LEU A 109 -16.52 7.91 7.74
C LEU A 109 -16.68 7.02 8.97
N ILE A 110 -15.98 7.36 10.07
CA ILE A 110 -16.05 6.61 11.33
C ILE A 110 -17.49 6.52 11.83
N LYS A 111 -18.21 7.64 11.85
CA LYS A 111 -19.63 7.68 12.25
C LYS A 111 -20.51 6.80 11.35
N SER A 112 -20.28 6.81 10.04
CA SER A 112 -21.04 5.99 9.09
C SER A 112 -20.76 4.50 9.25
N LEU A 113 -19.50 4.14 9.50
CA LEU A 113 -19.09 2.77 9.81
C LEU A 113 -19.72 2.31 11.12
N ASP A 114 -19.65 3.11 12.19
CA ASP A 114 -20.23 2.77 13.49
C ASP A 114 -21.73 2.44 13.38
N VAL A 115 -22.50 3.32 12.72
CA VAL A 115 -23.94 3.10 12.49
C VAL A 115 -24.20 1.78 11.74
N ALA A 116 -23.41 1.50 10.70
CA ALA A 116 -23.59 0.29 9.91
C ALA A 116 -23.20 -0.98 10.67
N LEU A 117 -22.02 -0.97 11.32
CA LEU A 117 -21.47 -2.10 12.06
C LEU A 117 -22.36 -2.47 13.24
N GLN A 118 -22.84 -1.48 14.02
CA GLN A 118 -23.77 -1.72 15.11
C GLN A 118 -25.09 -2.33 14.63
N TYR A 119 -25.63 -1.83 13.51
CA TYR A 119 -26.87 -2.34 12.95
C TYR A 119 -26.74 -3.79 12.48
N MET A 120 -25.66 -4.08 11.73
CA MET A 120 -25.41 -5.40 11.13
C MET A 120 -25.02 -6.43 12.19
N SER A 121 -24.18 -6.05 13.16
CA SER A 121 -23.78 -6.92 14.27
C SER A 121 -24.99 -7.39 15.07
N LYS A 122 -25.87 -6.48 15.50
CA LYS A 122 -27.08 -6.81 16.28
C LYS A 122 -28.05 -7.74 15.54
N ARG A 123 -28.02 -7.71 14.19
CA ARG A 123 -28.89 -8.53 13.33
C ARG A 123 -28.18 -9.73 12.72
N ARG A 124 -26.89 -9.93 13.04
CA ARG A 124 -26.04 -10.97 12.43
C ARG A 124 -26.06 -10.94 10.90
N ILE A 125 -26.03 -9.73 10.34
CA ILE A 125 -25.90 -9.52 8.91
C ILE A 125 -24.41 -9.56 8.57
N GLY A 126 -24.01 -10.53 7.75
CA GLY A 126 -22.63 -10.68 7.30
C GLY A 126 -22.16 -9.49 6.47
N ALA A 127 -21.01 -8.91 6.82
CA ALA A 127 -20.47 -7.76 6.10
C ALA A 127 -18.95 -7.88 5.91
N LEU A 128 -18.46 -7.30 4.83
CA LEU A 128 -17.04 -7.27 4.46
C LEU A 128 -16.69 -5.92 3.83
N ILE A 129 -16.11 -5.02 4.61
CA ILE A 129 -15.85 -3.63 4.21
C ILE A 129 -14.34 -3.40 4.20
N THR A 130 -13.75 -3.18 3.03
CA THR A 130 -12.32 -2.89 2.85
C THR A 130 -12.12 -1.40 2.57
N ILE A 131 -11.26 -0.76 3.36
CA ILE A 131 -10.93 0.66 3.28
C ILE A 131 -9.52 0.78 2.72
N GLN A 132 -9.42 1.37 1.53
CA GLN A 132 -8.14 1.60 0.85
C GLN A 132 -7.29 2.63 1.59
N ARG A 133 -6.01 2.32 1.77
CA ARG A 133 -4.97 3.21 2.29
C ARG A 133 -3.98 3.63 1.18
N ASP A 134 -2.68 3.41 1.37
CA ASP A 134 -1.65 3.82 0.40
C ASP A 134 -1.59 2.87 -0.81
N ALA A 135 -1.74 1.56 -0.59
CA ALA A 135 -1.77 0.59 -1.67
C ALA A 135 -3.03 0.77 -2.54
N GLN A 136 -2.85 0.63 -3.85
CA GLN A 136 -3.96 0.67 -4.79
C GLN A 136 -4.71 -0.66 -4.81
N LEU A 137 -6.04 -0.62 -4.74
CA LEU A 137 -6.92 -1.78 -4.82
C LEU A 137 -7.61 -1.90 -6.19
N ASP A 138 -7.05 -1.27 -7.24
CA ASP A 138 -7.71 -1.13 -8.54
C ASP A 138 -8.04 -2.47 -9.21
N GLU A 139 -7.25 -3.52 -8.95
CA GLU A 139 -7.53 -4.87 -9.46
C GLU A 139 -8.79 -5.48 -8.84
N TYR A 140 -9.01 -5.28 -7.54
CA TYR A 140 -10.19 -5.76 -6.83
C TYR A 140 -11.41 -4.89 -7.13
N ILE A 141 -11.22 -3.57 -7.26
CA ILE A 141 -12.29 -2.64 -7.64
C ILE A 141 -12.90 -3.04 -8.99
N LYS A 142 -12.10 -3.46 -9.97
CA LYS A 142 -12.63 -3.87 -11.29
C LYS A 142 -13.56 -5.09 -11.26
N THR A 143 -13.52 -5.88 -10.19
CA THR A 143 -14.33 -7.10 -10.07
C THR A 143 -15.74 -6.83 -9.53
N GLY A 144 -15.96 -5.69 -8.86
CA GLY A 144 -17.22 -5.36 -8.22
C GLY A 144 -18.16 -4.51 -9.07
N ILE A 145 -19.37 -4.32 -8.55
CA ILE A 145 -20.39 -3.43 -9.13
C ILE A 145 -20.06 -1.99 -8.71
N LYS A 146 -19.78 -1.12 -9.69
CA LYS A 146 -19.45 0.29 -9.46
C LYS A 146 -20.63 1.04 -8.85
N LEU A 147 -20.39 1.65 -7.69
CA LEU A 147 -21.36 2.52 -7.01
C LEU A 147 -20.95 3.99 -7.11
N ASP A 148 -19.67 4.28 -6.84
CA ASP A 148 -19.13 5.64 -6.78
C ASP A 148 -20.02 6.58 -5.96
N ALA A 149 -20.33 6.18 -4.72
CA ALA A 149 -21.31 6.84 -3.86
C ALA A 149 -20.68 7.40 -2.58
N TYR A 150 -21.35 8.36 -1.92
CA TYR A 150 -20.94 8.84 -0.61
C TYR A 150 -21.08 7.74 0.44
N VAL A 151 -20.11 7.65 1.35
CA VAL A 151 -20.17 6.69 2.46
C VAL A 151 -21.21 7.16 3.47
N THR A 152 -22.26 6.36 3.64
CA THR A 152 -23.30 6.57 4.66
C THR A 152 -23.63 5.24 5.31
N GLY A 153 -24.01 5.27 6.59
CA GLY A 153 -24.39 4.04 7.31
C GLY A 153 -25.55 3.31 6.64
N GLN A 154 -26.53 4.05 6.13
CA GLN A 154 -27.70 3.52 5.43
C GLN A 154 -27.31 2.80 4.14
N LEU A 155 -26.39 3.36 3.35
CA LEU A 155 -25.91 2.71 2.12
C LEU A 155 -25.18 1.41 2.44
N LEU A 156 -24.29 1.43 3.44
CA LEU A 156 -23.54 0.24 3.86
C LEU A 156 -24.51 -0.86 4.34
N ILE A 157 -25.47 -0.52 5.19
CA ILE A 157 -26.50 -1.47 5.66
C ILE A 157 -27.26 -2.08 4.48
N ASN A 158 -27.77 -1.24 3.55
CA ASN A 158 -28.53 -1.72 2.40
C ASN A 158 -27.71 -2.60 1.45
N THR A 159 -26.41 -2.35 1.38
CA THR A 159 -25.50 -3.13 0.52
C THR A 159 -25.38 -4.57 1.00
N PHE A 160 -25.36 -4.79 2.31
CA PHE A 160 -25.20 -6.13 2.90
C PHE A 160 -26.51 -6.84 3.25
N ILE A 161 -27.66 -6.33 2.81
CA ILE A 161 -28.93 -7.04 3.03
C ILE A 161 -28.89 -8.40 2.34
N PRO A 162 -29.13 -9.52 3.06
CA PRO A 162 -29.09 -10.86 2.49
C PRO A 162 -30.01 -11.01 1.27
N ASN A 163 -29.60 -11.86 0.32
CA ASN A 163 -30.34 -12.17 -0.90
C ASN A 163 -30.54 -10.98 -1.86
N THR A 164 -29.65 -9.99 -1.83
CA THR A 164 -29.65 -8.87 -2.78
C THR A 164 -28.46 -8.95 -3.74
N PRO A 165 -28.48 -8.32 -4.92
CA PRO A 165 -27.33 -8.41 -5.84
C PRO A 165 -26.01 -7.85 -5.29
N LEU A 166 -26.04 -6.97 -4.28
CA LEU A 166 -24.85 -6.25 -3.78
C LEU A 166 -24.20 -6.88 -2.53
N HIS A 167 -24.86 -7.83 -1.87
CA HIS A 167 -24.39 -8.35 -0.57
C HIS A 167 -23.31 -9.42 -0.66
N ASP A 168 -23.14 -10.03 -1.84
CA ASP A 168 -22.18 -11.11 -2.05
C ASP A 168 -20.84 -10.52 -2.49
N GLY A 169 -19.85 -10.55 -1.59
CA GLY A 169 -18.52 -9.97 -1.79
C GLY A 169 -18.23 -8.77 -0.89
N ALA A 170 -17.16 -8.05 -1.21
CA ALA A 170 -16.67 -6.93 -0.43
C ALA A 170 -17.18 -5.58 -0.93
N VAL A 171 -17.41 -4.66 0.00
CA VAL A 171 -17.49 -3.23 -0.28
C VAL A 171 -16.09 -2.63 -0.20
N ILE A 172 -15.66 -1.93 -1.25
CA ILE A 172 -14.36 -1.23 -1.24
C ILE A 172 -14.62 0.28 -1.16
N ILE A 173 -14.12 0.88 -0.08
CA ILE A 173 -14.12 2.32 0.13
C ILE A 173 -12.76 2.86 -0.33
N SER A 174 -12.79 3.78 -1.29
CA SER A 174 -11.59 4.42 -1.84
C SER A 174 -11.85 5.91 -2.01
N LYS A 175 -10.87 6.74 -1.65
CA LYS A 175 -10.92 8.21 -1.83
C LYS A 175 -12.23 8.80 -1.31
N ALA A 176 -12.59 8.46 -0.08
CA ALA A 176 -13.79 8.97 0.58
C ALA A 176 -15.15 8.53 0.00
N ARG A 177 -15.16 7.51 -0.87
CA ARG A 177 -16.37 7.04 -1.56
C ARG A 177 -16.46 5.53 -1.52
N VAL A 178 -17.68 5.01 -1.53
CA VAL A 178 -17.93 3.61 -1.83
C VAL A 178 -17.67 3.42 -3.32
N ALA A 179 -16.50 2.88 -3.67
CA ALA A 179 -16.10 2.70 -5.05
C ALA A 179 -16.94 1.59 -5.71
N VAL A 180 -17.01 0.44 -5.05
CA VAL A 180 -17.72 -0.75 -5.51
C VAL A 180 -18.35 -1.52 -4.34
N ALA A 181 -19.37 -2.31 -4.67
CA ALA A 181 -19.88 -3.41 -3.86
C ALA A 181 -19.67 -4.74 -4.61
N SER A 182 -19.86 -5.87 -3.92
CA SER A 182 -19.67 -7.20 -4.49
C SER A 182 -18.29 -7.44 -5.14
N ALA A 183 -17.24 -6.83 -4.61
CA ALA A 183 -15.88 -7.07 -5.09
C ALA A 183 -15.36 -8.43 -4.60
N TYR A 184 -14.65 -9.13 -5.47
CA TYR A 184 -13.94 -10.36 -5.13
C TYR A 184 -12.57 -10.03 -4.53
N LEU A 185 -12.31 -10.55 -3.34
CA LEU A 185 -11.04 -10.42 -2.63
C LEU A 185 -10.30 -11.77 -2.59
N PRO A 186 -8.97 -11.78 -2.53
CA PRO A 186 -8.19 -13.00 -2.42
C PRO A 186 -8.44 -13.66 -1.06
N LEU A 187 -8.52 -14.99 -1.03
CA LEU A 187 -8.66 -15.75 0.20
C LEU A 187 -7.27 -16.12 0.74
N SER A 188 -7.04 -15.87 2.02
CA SER A 188 -5.81 -16.36 2.67
C SER A 188 -5.86 -17.88 2.85
N GLU A 189 -4.72 -18.52 2.58
CA GLU A 189 -4.47 -19.95 2.84
C GLU A 189 -3.81 -20.20 4.21
N SER A 190 -3.65 -19.15 5.01
CA SER A 190 -2.97 -19.21 6.31
C SER A 190 -3.66 -20.18 7.26
N THR A 191 -2.91 -21.17 7.75
CA THR A 191 -3.36 -22.14 8.77
C THR A 191 -3.58 -21.51 10.14
N ARG A 192 -3.17 -20.24 10.32
CA ARG A 192 -3.38 -19.47 11.56
C ARG A 192 -4.83 -19.00 11.70
N ILE A 193 -5.62 -19.04 10.64
CA ILE A 193 -7.04 -18.67 10.67
C ILE A 193 -7.85 -19.85 11.25
N PRO A 194 -8.56 -19.66 12.38
CA PRO A 194 -9.39 -20.71 12.97
C PRO A 194 -10.41 -21.27 11.96
N LYS A 195 -10.59 -22.60 11.97
CA LYS A 195 -11.47 -23.31 11.01
C LYS A 195 -12.94 -22.91 11.12
N GLU A 196 -13.36 -22.42 12.28
CA GLU A 196 -14.70 -21.88 12.55
C GLU A 196 -14.99 -20.60 11.75
N LEU A 197 -13.96 -19.90 11.25
CA LEU A 197 -14.16 -18.65 10.54
C LEU A 197 -14.57 -18.90 9.08
N GLY A 198 -15.62 -18.18 8.65
CA GLY A 198 -16.16 -18.24 7.30
C GLY A 198 -15.26 -17.60 6.22
N THR A 199 -15.75 -17.64 4.98
CA THR A 199 -15.04 -17.13 3.80
C THR A 199 -14.77 -15.63 3.85
N ARG A 200 -15.65 -14.81 4.44
CA ARG A 200 -15.41 -13.37 4.62
C ARG A 200 -14.19 -13.05 5.48
N HIS A 201 -13.93 -13.84 6.52
CA HIS A 201 -12.72 -13.68 7.33
C HIS A 201 -11.47 -14.05 6.54
N ARG A 202 -11.50 -15.16 5.78
CA ARG A 202 -10.39 -15.53 4.90
C ARG A 202 -10.11 -14.49 3.83
N ALA A 203 -11.16 -13.89 3.26
CA ALA A 203 -11.06 -12.78 2.31
C ALA A 203 -10.43 -11.54 2.94
N ALA A 204 -10.86 -11.19 4.16
CA ALA A 204 -10.32 -10.05 4.90
C ALA A 204 -8.84 -10.23 5.24
N VAL A 205 -8.40 -11.44 5.60
CA VAL A 205 -6.98 -11.72 5.82
C VAL A 205 -6.20 -11.72 4.50
N GLY A 206 -6.74 -12.33 3.44
CA GLY A 206 -6.05 -12.39 2.16
C GLY A 206 -5.78 -11.00 1.57
N ILE A 207 -6.74 -10.08 1.67
CA ILE A 207 -6.52 -8.70 1.22
C ILE A 207 -5.55 -7.92 2.12
N SER A 208 -5.50 -8.22 3.42
CA SER A 208 -4.57 -7.57 4.36
C SER A 208 -3.15 -8.13 4.26
N GLU A 209 -2.96 -9.33 3.69
CA GLU A 209 -1.66 -9.88 3.31
C GLU A 209 -1.14 -9.24 2.01
N ALA A 210 -2.03 -8.92 1.08
CA ALA A 210 -1.69 -8.33 -0.21
C ALA A 210 -1.56 -6.80 -0.20
N SER A 211 -2.08 -6.12 0.84
CA SER A 211 -2.15 -4.65 0.90
C SER A 211 -2.18 -4.11 2.33
N ASP A 212 -1.94 -2.80 2.49
CA ASP A 212 -2.07 -2.08 3.76
C ASP A 212 -3.52 -1.68 4.09
N ALA A 213 -4.50 -2.22 3.35
CA ALA A 213 -5.90 -1.92 3.53
C ALA A 213 -6.41 -2.42 4.89
N ILE A 214 -7.34 -1.67 5.47
CA ILE A 214 -8.05 -2.05 6.68
C ILE A 214 -9.35 -2.71 6.25
N THR A 215 -9.60 -3.95 6.66
CA THR A 215 -10.86 -4.63 6.35
C THR A 215 -11.63 -4.95 7.61
N VAL A 216 -12.90 -4.61 7.63
CA VAL A 216 -13.83 -4.87 8.72
C VAL A 216 -14.77 -5.99 8.31
N VAL A 217 -14.94 -6.98 9.18
CA VAL A 217 -15.81 -8.12 8.98
C VAL A 217 -16.87 -8.13 10.07
N VAL A 218 -18.13 -8.35 9.69
CA VAL A 218 -19.19 -8.73 10.61
C VAL A 218 -19.55 -10.19 10.35
N SER A 219 -19.47 -11.03 11.37
CA SER A 219 -19.84 -12.44 11.28
C SER A 219 -21.35 -12.61 11.12
N GLU A 220 -21.77 -13.37 10.11
CA GLU A 220 -23.19 -13.73 9.93
C GLU A 220 -23.68 -14.79 10.92
N GLU A 221 -22.75 -15.52 11.55
CA GLU A 221 -23.09 -16.57 12.52
C GLU A 221 -23.23 -15.99 13.94
N THR A 222 -22.25 -15.17 14.33
CA THR A 222 -22.12 -14.66 15.70
C THR A 222 -22.51 -13.19 15.85
N GLY A 223 -22.47 -12.41 14.76
CA GLY A 223 -22.60 -10.95 14.81
C GLY A 223 -21.32 -10.25 15.27
N GLU A 224 -20.25 -10.98 15.58
CA GLU A 224 -18.99 -10.42 16.05
C GLU A 224 -18.32 -9.58 14.97
N ILE A 225 -17.71 -8.48 15.39
CA ILE A 225 -16.93 -7.60 14.53
C ILE A 225 -15.46 -7.99 14.66
N SER A 226 -14.80 -8.15 13.52
CA SER A 226 -13.36 -8.36 13.43
C SER A 226 -12.74 -7.37 12.46
N ILE A 227 -11.48 -7.04 12.66
CA ILE A 227 -10.71 -6.14 11.79
C ILE A 227 -9.44 -6.84 11.35
N THR A 228 -9.07 -6.71 10.08
CA THR A 228 -7.77 -7.16 9.57
C THR A 228 -6.94 -6.00 9.05
N GLN A 229 -5.64 -6.09 9.29
CA GLN A 229 -4.64 -5.14 8.80
C GLN A 229 -3.26 -5.81 8.80
N ASN A 230 -2.48 -5.62 7.74
CA ASN A 230 -1.09 -6.12 7.63
C ASN A 230 -0.96 -7.64 7.94
N GLY A 231 -1.93 -8.45 7.49
CA GLY A 231 -1.96 -9.90 7.73
C GLY A 231 -2.42 -10.33 9.13
N ASP A 232 -2.69 -9.40 10.04
CA ASP A 232 -3.22 -9.69 11.37
C ASP A 232 -4.76 -9.65 11.38
N LEU A 233 -5.36 -10.49 12.24
CA LEU A 233 -6.80 -10.57 12.48
C LEU A 233 -7.11 -10.23 13.93
N LEU A 234 -7.69 -9.06 14.15
CA LEU A 234 -8.19 -8.57 15.43
C LEU A 234 -9.65 -9.02 15.61
N ARG A 235 -9.89 -9.98 16.52
CA ARG A 235 -11.22 -10.56 16.77
C ARG A 235 -11.90 -9.92 17.98
N HIS A 236 -13.23 -10.11 18.06
CA HIS A 236 -14.06 -9.69 19.19
C HIS A 236 -13.95 -8.18 19.47
N MET A 237 -13.96 -7.37 18.42
CA MET A 237 -13.88 -5.92 18.52
C MET A 237 -15.24 -5.39 18.96
N ASP A 238 -15.38 -5.06 20.24
CA ASP A 238 -16.56 -4.33 20.72
C ASP A 238 -16.59 -2.88 20.20
N GLN A 239 -17.69 -2.17 20.47
CA GLN A 239 -17.88 -0.80 19.98
C GLN A 239 -16.73 0.13 20.36
N GLU A 240 -16.33 0.08 21.63
CA GLU A 240 -15.24 0.92 22.13
C GLU A 240 -13.91 0.56 21.46
N SER A 241 -13.61 -0.73 21.30
CA SER A 241 -12.36 -1.23 20.73
C SER A 241 -12.20 -0.87 19.25
N TYR A 242 -13.22 -1.08 18.40
CA TYR A 242 -13.10 -0.70 16.99
C TYR A 242 -13.13 0.82 16.80
N MET A 243 -13.85 1.57 17.64
CA MET A 243 -13.85 3.04 17.58
C MET A 243 -12.46 3.59 17.92
N ASN A 244 -11.86 3.11 19.01
CA ASN A 244 -10.49 3.46 19.38
C ASN A 244 -9.49 3.08 18.29
N PHE A 245 -9.69 1.92 17.64
CA PHE A 245 -8.88 1.51 16.48
C PHE A 245 -9.03 2.50 15.32
N PHE A 246 -10.26 2.85 14.92
CA PHE A 246 -10.52 3.77 13.82
C PHE A 246 -10.00 5.18 14.10
N GLU A 247 -10.17 5.71 15.32
CA GLU A 247 -9.64 7.01 15.70
C GLU A 247 -8.12 7.05 15.61
N LYS A 248 -7.43 6.03 16.14
CA LYS A 248 -5.97 5.91 15.99
C LYS A 248 -5.55 5.86 14.53
N GLN A 249 -6.31 5.12 13.72
CA GLN A 249 -5.89 4.81 12.37
C GLN A 249 -6.23 5.88 11.33
N PHE A 250 -7.32 6.62 11.54
CA PHE A 250 -7.78 7.66 10.60
C PHE A 250 -7.55 9.08 11.12
N LEU A 251 -7.43 9.31 12.44
CA LEU A 251 -7.25 10.65 13.02
C LEU A 251 -5.83 10.88 13.60
N ALA A 252 -5.16 9.86 14.12
CA ALA A 252 -3.91 10.06 14.88
C ALA A 252 -2.66 10.30 14.01
N GLU A 253 -2.70 10.07 12.70
CA GLU A 253 -1.57 10.38 11.80
C GLU A 253 -1.31 11.90 11.64
N ARG A 254 -2.17 12.78 12.19
CA ARG A 254 -2.06 14.25 12.00
C ARG A 254 -1.89 15.07 13.28
N THR A 255 -2.04 14.47 14.46
CA THR A 255 -1.99 15.20 15.74
C THR A 255 -0.61 15.17 16.43
N ALA A 256 0.42 14.55 15.84
CA ALA A 256 1.78 14.76 16.32
C ALA A 256 2.16 16.23 16.06
N PRO A 257 2.28 17.09 17.10
CA PRO A 257 2.74 18.45 16.86
C PRO A 257 4.14 18.36 16.27
N VAL A 258 4.36 18.99 15.12
CA VAL A 258 5.70 19.34 14.65
C VAL A 258 6.36 20.05 15.82
N ARG A 259 7.27 19.36 16.53
CA ARG A 259 8.03 19.95 17.62
C ARG A 259 8.99 20.94 16.99
N ASN A 260 8.47 22.13 16.70
CA ASN A 260 9.21 23.26 16.19
C ASN A 260 10.06 23.77 17.35
N ARG A 261 11.22 23.12 17.54
CA ARG A 261 12.20 23.48 18.56
C ARG A 261 12.90 24.75 18.08
N HIS A 262 12.24 25.91 18.28
CA HIS A 262 12.90 27.20 18.15
C HIS A 262 13.99 27.30 19.24
N TRP A 263 15.23 27.39 18.80
CA TRP A 263 16.46 27.25 19.57
C TRP A 263 17.00 28.61 20.09
N TRP A 264 16.16 29.64 20.18
CA TRP A 264 16.57 31.03 20.46
C TRP A 264 15.73 31.79 21.50
N GLN A 265 15.17 31.10 22.49
CA GLN A 265 14.54 31.78 23.64
C GLN A 265 15.08 31.25 24.98
N ARG A 266 16.39 31.32 25.18
CA ARG A 266 17.01 31.45 26.51
C ARG A 266 18.28 32.29 26.42
N GLY A 267 18.13 33.57 26.64
CA GLY A 267 19.24 34.50 26.82
C GLY A 267 18.70 35.85 27.28
N GLY A 268 18.87 36.15 28.57
CA GLY A 268 18.78 37.52 29.07
C GLY A 268 17.72 37.78 30.15
N ARG A 269 18.03 37.42 31.40
CA ARG A 269 17.74 38.28 32.55
C ARG A 269 18.94 38.25 33.49
N ALA A 270 19.76 39.30 33.39
CA ALA A 270 20.64 39.73 34.45
C ALA A 270 19.87 40.71 35.34
N GLN A 271 19.78 40.40 36.63
CA GLN A 271 19.82 41.33 37.75
C GLN A 271 20.54 40.61 38.89
#